data_AF-A0AA96SC17-F1
#
_entry.id   AF-A0AA96SC17-F1
#
_cell.length_a   1.000
_cell.length_b   1.000
_cell.length_c   1.000
_cell.angle_alpha   90.00
_cell.angle_beta   90.00
_cell.angle_gamma   90.00
#
_symmetry.space_group_name_H-M   'P 1'
#
loop_
_entity.id
_entity.type
_entity.pdbx_description
1 polymer ?
#
loop_
_entity_poly.entity_id
_entity_poly.type
_entity_poly.pdbx_seq_one_letter_code
_entity_poly.pdbx_strand_id
1 'polypeptide(L)'
;MTEDERKIITYVREVSTAQLVQELSDGKLLGTDLRAIGKLRLYRLPEEVKNVLLYCAKCKMSKHINYRDVYKIAARWNRLRVQTAEEAFELAKQEGCFQQQK
;
A
#
# COMPACT_ATOMS: atom_id res chain seq x y z
N MET A 1 16.45 7.70 4.39
CA MET A 1 15.89 7.16 3.14
C MET A 1 17.02 6.53 2.30
N THR A 2 17.03 5.21 2.13
CA THR A 2 18.01 4.45 1.36
C THR A 2 17.74 4.55 -0.15
N GLU A 3 18.65 4.06 -0.98
CA GLU A 3 18.49 4.04 -2.44
C GLU A 3 17.35 3.12 -2.89
N ASP A 4 17.17 1.99 -2.21
CA ASP A 4 16.07 1.07 -2.52
C ASP A 4 14.72 1.66 -2.15
N GLU A 5 14.62 2.37 -1.02
CA GLU A 5 13.40 3.10 -0.62
C GLU A 5 13.03 4.16 -1.66
N ARG A 6 14.03 4.89 -2.22
CA ARG A 6 13.80 5.86 -3.30
C ARG A 6 13.24 5.21 -4.56
N LYS A 7 13.81 4.08 -4.99
CA LYS A 7 13.30 3.35 -6.17
C LYS A 7 11.87 2.88 -5.97
N ILE A 8 11.54 2.38 -4.78
CA ILE A 8 10.17 1.98 -4.44
C ILE A 8 9.24 3.18 -4.52
N ILE A 9 9.61 4.32 -3.93
CA ILE A 9 8.81 5.56 -3.95
C ILE A 9 8.57 6.05 -5.38
N THR A 10 9.58 6.03 -6.24
CA THR A 10 9.41 6.39 -7.66
C THR A 10 8.44 5.43 -8.34
N TYR A 11 8.63 4.12 -8.16
CA TYR A 11 7.78 3.10 -8.75
C TYR A 11 6.32 3.22 -8.32
N VAL A 12 6.03 3.37 -7.01
CA VAL A 12 4.65 3.50 -6.51
C VAL A 12 3.95 4.79 -6.95
N ARG A 13 4.69 5.80 -7.42
CA ARG A 13 4.14 7.04 -7.98
C ARG A 13 3.77 6.89 -9.46
N GLU A 14 4.45 6.02 -10.19
CA GLU A 14 4.25 5.83 -11.63
C GLU A 14 3.26 4.71 -11.94
N VAL A 15 3.19 3.68 -11.10
CA VAL A 15 2.32 2.51 -11.30
C VAL A 15 0.88 2.82 -10.86
N SER A 16 -0.11 2.33 -11.61
CA SER A 16 -1.49 2.39 -11.13
C SER A 16 -1.75 1.38 -10.01
N THR A 17 -2.71 1.66 -9.13
CA THR A 17 -3.06 0.72 -8.04
C THR A 17 -3.43 -0.68 -8.55
N ALA A 18 -4.08 -0.77 -9.71
CA ALA A 18 -4.45 -2.06 -10.30
C ALA A 18 -3.23 -2.83 -10.80
N GLN A 19 -2.32 -2.16 -11.53
CA GLN A 19 -1.06 -2.78 -11.98
C GLN A 19 -0.21 -3.24 -10.80
N LEU A 20 -0.09 -2.42 -9.75
CA LEU A 20 0.64 -2.80 -8.55
C LEU A 20 0.07 -4.07 -7.93
N VAL A 21 -1.24 -4.15 -7.73
CA VAL A 21 -1.86 -5.34 -7.13
C VAL A 21 -1.72 -6.56 -8.04
N GLN A 22 -1.75 -6.38 -9.35
CA GLN A 22 -1.51 -7.45 -10.31
C GLN A 22 -0.10 -8.02 -10.16
N GLU A 23 0.90 -7.14 -10.11
CA GLU A 23 2.31 -7.50 -9.96
C GLU A 23 2.57 -8.15 -8.59
N LEU A 24 1.99 -7.61 -7.52
CA LEU A 24 2.06 -8.19 -6.18
C LEU A 24 1.33 -9.54 -6.08
N SER A 25 0.49 -9.92 -7.05
CA SER A 25 -0.32 -11.15 -7.03
C SER A 25 0.12 -12.16 -8.10
N ASP A 26 1.41 -12.18 -8.42
CA ASP A 26 2.01 -13.09 -9.42
C ASP A 26 1.34 -12.96 -10.81
N GLY A 27 0.94 -11.73 -11.18
CA GLY A 27 0.28 -11.43 -12.44
C GLY A 27 -1.22 -11.74 -12.48
N LYS A 28 -1.79 -12.32 -11.41
CA LYS A 28 -3.20 -12.72 -11.33
C LYS A 28 -3.99 -11.76 -10.46
N LEU A 29 -4.85 -10.98 -11.10
CA LEU A 29 -5.73 -10.05 -10.42
C LEU A 29 -7.12 -10.69 -10.29
N LEU A 30 -7.52 -11.05 -9.06
CA LEU A 30 -8.79 -11.72 -8.79
C LEU A 30 -9.93 -10.69 -8.70
N GLY A 31 -11.17 -11.14 -8.91
CA GLY A 31 -12.35 -10.29 -8.71
C GLY A 31 -12.48 -9.75 -7.28
N THR A 32 -11.91 -10.45 -6.29
CA THR A 32 -11.80 -9.96 -4.90
C THR A 32 -10.84 -8.78 -4.76
N ASP A 33 -9.76 -8.76 -5.54
CA ASP A 33 -8.76 -7.69 -5.54
C ASP A 33 -9.35 -6.42 -6.17
N LEU A 34 -10.03 -6.54 -7.30
CA LEU A 34 -10.75 -5.41 -7.93
C LEU A 34 -11.77 -4.78 -6.99
N ARG A 35 -12.57 -5.61 -6.31
CA ARG A 35 -13.53 -5.14 -5.30
C ARG A 35 -12.82 -4.43 -4.16
N ALA A 36 -11.65 -4.91 -3.76
CA ALA A 36 -10.90 -4.31 -2.67
C ALA A 36 -10.29 -2.96 -3.04
N ILE A 37 -9.69 -2.86 -4.22
CA ILE A 37 -9.20 -1.60 -4.80
C ILE A 37 -10.35 -0.59 -4.93
N GLY A 38 -11.54 -1.04 -5.37
CA GLY A 38 -12.73 -0.21 -5.45
C GLY A 38 -13.12 0.38 -4.09
N LYS A 39 -13.08 -0.41 -3.01
CA LYS A 39 -13.33 0.08 -1.64
C LYS A 39 -12.26 1.06 -1.17
N LEU A 40 -11.01 0.88 -1.58
CA LEU A 40 -9.92 1.81 -1.28
C LEU A 40 -10.16 3.20 -1.86
N ARG A 41 -10.88 3.33 -2.99
CA ARG A 41 -11.25 4.63 -3.57
C ARG A 41 -12.13 5.48 -2.66
N LEU A 42 -12.81 4.89 -1.68
CA LEU A 42 -13.63 5.62 -0.71
C LEU A 42 -12.78 6.44 0.27
N TYR A 43 -11.51 6.09 0.45
CA TYR A 43 -10.56 6.89 1.20
C TYR A 43 -9.97 7.95 0.26
N ARG A 44 -10.00 9.21 0.69
CA ARG A 44 -9.47 10.37 -0.04
C ARG A 44 -7.94 10.43 0.04
N LEU A 45 -7.30 9.29 -0.13
CA LEU A 45 -5.86 9.14 -0.21
C LEU A 45 -5.43 9.23 -1.68
N PRO A 46 -4.33 9.93 -1.98
CA PRO A 46 -3.72 9.91 -3.29
C PRO A 46 -3.36 8.49 -3.75
N GLU A 47 -3.25 8.29 -5.06
CA GLU A 47 -2.98 6.97 -5.64
C GLU A 47 -1.64 6.40 -5.16
N GLU A 48 -0.60 7.23 -5.17
CA GLU A 48 0.72 6.89 -4.64
C GLU A 48 0.70 6.45 -3.17
N VAL A 49 -0.14 7.07 -2.32
CA VAL A 49 -0.29 6.71 -0.90
C VAL A 49 -0.97 5.34 -0.76
N LYS A 50 -2.00 5.07 -1.58
CA LYS A 50 -2.66 3.75 -1.63
C LYS A 50 -1.68 2.68 -2.12
N ASN A 51 -0.82 3.01 -3.07
CA ASN A 51 0.18 2.12 -3.60
C ASN A 51 1.23 1.76 -2.54
N VAL A 52 1.75 2.73 -1.79
CA VAL A 52 2.63 2.46 -0.64
C VAL A 52 1.95 1.54 0.37
N LEU A 53 0.69 1.81 0.71
CA LEU A 53 -0.05 0.98 1.64
C LEU A 53 -0.17 -0.48 1.19
N LEU A 54 -0.48 -0.71 -0.09
CA LEU A 54 -0.62 -2.06 -0.66
C LEU A 54 0.73 -2.78 -0.78
N TYR A 55 1.76 -2.05 -1.19
CA TYR A 55 3.14 -2.56 -1.22
C TYR A 55 3.58 -3.03 0.18
N CYS A 56 3.38 -2.18 1.19
CA CYS A 56 3.69 -2.53 2.58
C CYS A 56 2.86 -3.72 3.09
N ALA A 57 1.57 -3.81 2.71
CA ALA A 57 0.72 -4.92 3.11
C ALA A 57 1.18 -6.27 2.54
N LYS A 58 1.69 -6.30 1.29
CA LYS A 58 2.26 -7.51 0.69
C LYS A 58 3.59 -7.90 1.36
N CYS A 59 4.48 -6.94 1.64
CA CYS A 59 5.75 -7.23 2.33
C CYS A 59 5.57 -7.86 3.72
N LYS A 60 4.47 -7.54 4.42
CA LYS A 60 4.18 -8.04 5.77
C LYS A 60 3.53 -9.43 5.80
N MET A 61 2.72 -9.78 4.80
CA MET A 61 1.74 -10.86 4.92
C MET A 61 1.81 -11.86 3.76
N SER A 62 2.77 -12.77 3.78
CA SER A 62 2.66 -14.06 3.06
C SER A 62 2.25 -13.92 1.57
N LYS A 63 1.76 -14.99 0.95
CA LYS A 63 1.40 -15.02 -0.48
C LYS A 63 0.27 -14.05 -0.88
N HIS A 64 -0.51 -13.47 0.04
CA HIS A 64 -1.72 -12.70 -0.30
C HIS A 64 -1.92 -11.44 0.55
N ILE A 65 -2.43 -10.37 -0.08
CA ILE A 65 -2.74 -9.10 0.59
C ILE A 65 -3.95 -9.28 1.52
N ASN A 66 -3.80 -8.97 2.81
CA ASN A 66 -4.92 -8.90 3.74
C ASN A 66 -5.59 -7.51 3.70
N TYR A 67 -6.62 -7.38 2.87
CA TYR A 67 -7.32 -6.11 2.70
C TYR A 67 -8.02 -5.58 3.98
N ARG A 68 -8.31 -6.43 4.97
CA ARG A 68 -8.92 -5.96 6.22
C ARG A 68 -8.00 -5.01 6.97
N ASP A 69 -6.71 -5.32 7.04
CA ASP A 69 -5.74 -4.48 7.72
C ASP A 69 -5.37 -3.25 6.87
N VAL A 70 -5.33 -3.42 5.54
CA VAL A 70 -5.22 -2.30 4.59
C VAL A 70 -6.30 -1.25 4.85
N TYR A 71 -7.57 -1.62 5.00
CA TYR A 71 -8.63 -0.64 5.25
C TYR A 71 -8.51 0.07 6.60
N LYS A 72 -8.04 -0.63 7.64
CA LYS A 72 -7.82 -0.01 8.97
C LYS A 72 -6.75 1.07 8.88
N ILE A 73 -5.64 0.76 8.22
CA ILE A 73 -4.53 1.70 8.02
C ILE A 73 -4.97 2.84 7.09
N ALA A 74 -5.66 2.54 5.99
CA ALA A 74 -6.21 3.56 5.08
C ALA A 74 -7.14 4.54 5.81
N ALA A 75 -8.02 4.05 6.70
CA ALA A 75 -8.88 4.90 7.51
C ALA A 75 -8.08 5.82 8.43
N ARG A 76 -7.01 5.32 9.04
CA ARG A 76 -6.10 6.09 9.90
C ARG A 76 -5.36 7.15 9.09
N TRP A 77 -4.71 6.77 7.99
CA TRP A 77 -3.96 7.69 7.13
C TRP A 77 -4.85 8.77 6.53
N ASN A 78 -6.10 8.43 6.18
CA ASN A 78 -7.08 9.40 5.71
C ASN A 78 -7.42 10.45 6.78
N ARG A 79 -7.42 10.08 8.07
CA ARG A 79 -7.60 11.04 9.19
C ARG A 79 -6.35 11.89 9.42
N LEU A 80 -5.17 11.30 9.26
CA LEU A 80 -3.87 11.99 9.32
C LEU A 80 -3.60 12.87 8.09
N ARG A 81 -4.45 12.76 7.05
CA ARG A 81 -4.37 13.49 5.78
C ARG A 81 -3.06 13.27 5.03
N VAL A 82 -2.53 12.05 5.07
CA VAL A 82 -1.31 11.68 4.33
C VAL A 82 -1.49 11.97 2.84
N GLN A 83 -0.59 12.77 2.26
CA GLN A 83 -0.70 13.20 0.86
C GLN A 83 0.38 12.62 -0.06
N THR A 84 1.55 12.25 0.46
CA THR A 84 2.67 11.84 -0.42
C THR A 84 3.13 10.42 -0.14
N ALA A 85 3.74 9.80 -1.16
CA ALA A 85 4.35 8.48 -1.02
C ALA A 85 5.44 8.47 0.07
N GLU A 86 6.24 9.53 0.17
CA GLU A 86 7.30 9.67 1.16
C GLU A 86 6.74 9.70 2.59
N GLU A 87 5.68 10.50 2.81
CA GLU A 87 4.99 10.59 4.11
C GLU A 87 4.37 9.24 4.49
N ALA A 88 3.72 8.58 3.52
CA ALA A 88 3.15 7.25 3.69
C ALA A 88 4.22 6.21 4.04
N PHE A 89 5.39 6.28 3.41
CA PHE A 89 6.48 5.34 3.62
C PHE A 89 7.10 5.49 5.02
N GLU A 90 7.33 6.73 5.46
CA GLU A 90 7.81 7.01 6.81
C GLU A 90 6.79 6.61 7.88
N LEU A 91 5.50 6.88 7.65
CA LEU A 91 4.43 6.40 8.53
C LEU A 91 4.37 4.87 8.57
N ALA A 92 4.50 4.18 7.44
CA ALA A 92 4.52 2.73 7.39
C ALA A 92 5.70 2.13 8.20
N LYS A 93 6.86 2.80 8.18
CA LYS A 93 8.02 2.43 9.00
C LYS A 93 7.75 2.62 10.49
N GLN A 94 7.22 3.78 10.88
CA GLN A 94 6.89 4.09 12.28
C GLN A 94 5.80 3.18 12.85
N GLU A 95 4.77 2.90 12.05
CA GLU A 95 3.64 2.05 12.45
C GLU A 95 3.99 0.56 12.52
N GLY A 96 5.23 0.18 12.19
CA GLY A 96 5.59 -1.23 12.19
C GLY A 96 4.83 -2.03 11.12
N CYS A 97 4.50 -1.40 9.99
CA CYS A 97 4.21 -2.19 8.79
C CYS A 97 5.43 -3.07 8.41
N PHE A 98 6.62 -2.69 8.89
CA PHE A 98 7.88 -3.46 8.91
C PHE A 98 8.19 -4.19 10.24
N GLN A 99 7.27 -4.31 11.20
CA GLN A 99 7.60 -4.99 12.45
C GLN A 99 7.86 -6.48 12.21
N GLN A 100 9.14 -6.81 12.41
CA GLN A 100 9.69 -8.15 12.52
C GLN A 100 8.76 -9.02 13.39
N GLN A 101 8.49 -10.23 12.91
CA GLN A 101 8.08 -11.31 13.79
C GLN A 101 9.09 -11.38 14.93
N LYS A 102 8.61 -11.25 16.17
CA LYS A 102 9.31 -11.80 17.33
C LYS A 102 9.17 -13.32 17.30
#